data_AF-A0AAQ3Y4V6-F1
#
_entry.id   AF-A0AAQ3Y4V6-F1
#
_cell.length_a   1.000
_cell.length_b   1.000
_cell.length_c   1.000
_cell.angle_alpha   90.00
_cell.angle_beta   90.00
_cell.angle_gamma   90.00
#
_symmetry.space_group_name_H-M   'P 1'
#
loop_
_entity.id
_entity.type
_entity.pdbx_description
1 polymer ?
#
loop_
_entity_poly.entity_id
_entity_poly.type
_entity_poly.pdbx_seq_one_letter_code
_entity_poly.pdbx_strand_id
1 'polypeptide(L)'
;MKKKKQRLNYNGFTLLEMLVVLLIISVLILLFVPNLSKHKEGVDKKGNDAIVKIVETQIDLYILEKNQTPTVDQLLKEEYITQEQYDKYQESKK
;
A
#
# COMPACT_ATOMS: atom_id res chain seq x y z
N MET A 1 -9.89 -68.75 11.48
CA MET A 1 -8.75 -67.83 11.22
C MET A 1 -9.02 -66.49 11.91
N LYS A 2 -8.35 -66.19 13.03
CA LYS A 2 -8.52 -64.91 13.75
C LYS A 2 -7.56 -63.86 13.14
N LYS A 3 -8.07 -62.90 12.37
CA LYS A 3 -7.26 -61.78 11.86
C LYS A 3 -6.99 -60.80 13.00
N LYS A 4 -5.73 -60.72 13.44
CA LYS A 4 -5.25 -59.77 14.46
C LYS A 4 -5.17 -58.38 13.82
N LYS A 5 -6.07 -57.47 14.18
CA LYS A 5 -6.08 -56.08 13.68
C LYS A 5 -4.94 -55.31 14.34
N GLN A 6 -3.88 -55.01 13.58
CA GLN A 6 -2.77 -54.17 14.05
C GLN A 6 -3.26 -52.72 14.14
N ARG A 7 -3.10 -52.09 15.31
CA ARG A 7 -3.33 -50.65 15.47
C ARG A 7 -2.08 -49.91 14.97
N LEU A 8 -2.24 -49.11 13.93
CA LEU A 8 -1.21 -48.17 13.48
C LEU A 8 -1.15 -47.04 14.52
N ASN A 9 -0.07 -47.00 15.30
CA ASN A 9 0.22 -45.86 16.18
C ASN A 9 0.77 -44.74 15.30
N TYR A 10 -0.06 -43.73 15.07
CA TYR A 10 0.40 -42.46 14.50
C TYR A 10 0.96 -41.63 15.64
N ASN A 11 2.25 -41.30 15.59
CA ASN A 11 2.84 -40.33 16.49
C ASN A 11 2.24 -38.96 16.11
N GLY A 12 1.37 -38.43 16.97
CA GLY A 12 0.74 -37.12 16.79
C GLY A 12 1.62 -35.98 17.30
N PHE A 13 1.43 -34.79 16.73
CA PHE A 13 2.06 -33.55 17.21
C PHE A 13 1.74 -33.31 18.69
N THR A 14 2.76 -32.90 19.43
CA THR A 14 2.66 -32.52 20.84
C THR A 14 2.23 -31.06 20.99
N LEU A 15 1.63 -30.72 22.14
CA LEU A 15 1.34 -29.32 22.47
C LEU A 15 2.62 -28.48 22.53
N LEU A 16 3.73 -29.08 22.97
CA LEU A 16 5.03 -28.40 23.05
C LEU A 16 5.53 -27.97 21.67
N GLU A 17 5.38 -28.81 20.65
CA GLU A 17 5.72 -28.45 19.27
C GLU A 17 4.88 -27.29 18.76
N MET A 18 3.57 -27.28 19.05
CA MET A 18 2.70 -26.16 18.68
C MET A 18 3.08 -24.85 19.38
N LEU A 19 3.52 -24.89 20.64
CA LEU A 19 3.99 -23.70 21.35
C LEU A 19 5.25 -23.11 20.71
N VAL A 20 6.22 -23.95 20.34
CA VAL A 20 7.44 -23.50 19.65
C VAL A 20 7.10 -22.90 18.28
N VAL A 21 6.15 -23.50 17.54
CA VAL A 21 5.70 -22.97 16.25
C VAL A 21 5.06 -21.59 16.40
N LEU A 22 4.17 -21.40 17.38
CA LEU A 22 3.53 -20.09 17.63
C LEU A 22 4.55 -19.03 18.03
N LEU A 23 5.58 -19.41 18.81
CA LEU A 23 6.68 -18.52 19.17
C LEU A 23 7.45 -18.04 17.92
N ILE A 24 7.79 -18.96 17.02
CA ILE A 24 8.49 -18.63 15.77
C ILE A 24 7.64 -17.70 14.89
N ILE A 25 6.34 -18.01 14.70
CA ILE A 25 5.43 -17.18 13.90
C ILE A 25 5.32 -15.77 14.50
N SER A 26 5.23 -15.65 15.83
CA SER A 26 5.16 -14.36 16.51
C SER A 26 6.39 -13.49 16.22
N VAL A 27 7.59 -14.06 16.25
CA VAL A 27 8.84 -13.33 15.92
C VAL A 27 8.88 -12.92 14.45
N LEU A 28 8.45 -13.81 13.54
CA LEU A 28 8.39 -13.50 12.11
C LEU A 28 7.41 -12.34 11.83
N ILE A 29 6.22 -12.33 12.43
CA ILE A 29 5.25 -11.23 12.28
C ILE A 29 5.87 -9.90 12.71
N LEU A 30 6.57 -9.86 13.85
CA LEU A 30 7.22 -8.63 14.34
C LEU A 30 8.29 -8.09 13.38
N LEU A 31 8.97 -8.94 12.62
CA LEU A 31 9.94 -8.50 11.61
C LEU A 31 9.29 -8.11 10.28
N PHE A 32 8.23 -8.82 9.88
CA PHE A 32 7.56 -8.61 8.58
C PHE A 32 6.58 -7.43 8.59
N VAL A 33 5.77 -7.26 9.65
CA VAL A 33 4.78 -6.17 9.75
C VAL A 33 5.39 -4.77 9.59
N PRO A 34 6.48 -4.39 10.31
CA PRO A 34 7.07 -3.07 10.13
C PRO A 34 7.69 -2.90 8.74
N ASN A 35 8.19 -3.97 8.12
CA ASN A 35 8.72 -3.92 6.75
C ASN A 35 7.59 -3.73 5.72
N LEU A 36 6.42 -4.35 5.95
CA LEU A 36 5.23 -4.22 5.11
C LEU A 36 4.59 -2.82 5.24
N SER A 37 4.49 -2.28 6.45
CA SER A 37 3.96 -0.92 6.68
C SER A 37 4.76 0.14 5.92
N LYS A 38 6.10 0.03 5.96
CA LYS A 38 7.00 0.95 5.23
C LYS A 38 6.85 0.85 3.71
N HIS A 39 6.56 -0.33 3.16
CA HIS A 39 6.30 -0.47 1.73
C HIS A 39 5.00 0.21 1.31
N LYS A 40 3.94 0.13 2.14
CA LYS A 40 2.69 0.84 1.89
C LYS A 40 2.91 2.36 1.90
N GLU A 41 3.57 2.87 2.93
CA GLU A 41 3.91 4.31 3.02
C GLU A 41 4.78 4.80 1.84
N GLY A 42 5.73 3.98 1.38
CA GLY A 42 6.56 4.31 0.23
C GLY A 42 5.81 4.34 -1.11
N VAL A 43 4.78 3.50 -1.27
CA VAL A 43 3.90 3.52 -2.44
C VAL A 43 2.99 4.75 -2.42
N ASP A 44 2.42 5.08 -1.26
CA ASP A 44 1.54 6.25 -1.11
C ASP A 44 2.31 7.56 -1.41
N LYS A 45 3.57 7.68 -0.94
CA LYS A 45 4.43 8.83 -1.23
C LYS A 45 4.78 8.97 -2.72
N LYS A 46 5.23 7.88 -3.35
CA LYS A 46 5.54 7.90 -4.80
C LYS A 46 4.32 8.19 -5.66
N GLY A 47 3.15 7.69 -5.25
CA GLY A 47 1.88 8.01 -5.90
C GLY A 47 1.54 9.49 -5.79
N ASN A 48 1.73 10.09 -4.61
CA ASN A 48 1.47 11.51 -4.41
C ASN A 48 2.42 12.40 -5.22
N ASP A 49 3.71 12.07 -5.25
CA ASP A 49 4.72 12.81 -6.05
C ASP A 49 4.37 12.79 -7.55
N ALA A 50 3.86 11.66 -8.06
CA ALA A 50 3.41 11.55 -9.43
C ALA A 50 2.20 12.45 -9.72
N ILE A 51 1.25 12.56 -8.79
CA ILE A 51 0.08 13.44 -8.92
C ILE A 51 0.49 14.91 -8.93
N VAL A 52 1.42 15.31 -8.04
CA VAL A 52 1.99 16.66 -8.03
C VAL A 52 2.57 17.00 -9.41
N LYS A 53 3.38 16.09 -9.97
CA LYS A 53 4.00 16.29 -11.28
C LYS A 53 2.98 16.38 -12.42
N ILE A 54 1.89 15.60 -12.36
CA ILE A 54 0.81 15.69 -13.36
C ILE A 54 0.16 17.07 -13.31
N VAL A 55 -0.17 17.57 -12.13
CA VAL A 55 -0.78 18.90 -11.97
C VAL A 55 0.17 20.00 -12.45
N GLU A 56 1.47 19.91 -12.14
CA GLU A 56 2.48 20.84 -12.67
C GLU A 56 2.56 20.80 -14.20
N THR A 57 2.54 19.62 -14.82
CA THR A 57 2.47 19.52 -16.29
C THR A 57 1.21 20.19 -16.84
N GLN A 58 0.05 20.07 -16.17
CA GLN A 58 -1.18 20.75 -16.61
C GLN A 58 -1.08 22.27 -16.46
N ILE A 59 -0.41 22.77 -15.42
CA ILE A 59 -0.09 24.20 -15.28
C ILE A 59 0.75 24.67 -16.46
N ASP A 60 1.80 23.93 -16.81
CA ASP A 60 2.68 24.27 -17.92
C ASP A 60 1.93 24.28 -19.25
N LEU A 61 1.09 23.26 -19.52
CA LEU A 61 0.25 23.20 -20.72
C LEU A 61 -0.72 24.37 -20.80
N TYR A 62 -1.38 24.72 -19.69
CA TYR A 62 -2.27 25.86 -19.65
C TYR A 62 -1.53 27.17 -19.95
N ILE A 63 -0.32 27.36 -19.40
CA ILE A 63 0.52 28.53 -19.68
C ILE A 63 0.85 28.61 -21.18
N LEU A 64 1.19 27.48 -21.81
CA LEU A 64 1.48 27.42 -23.23
C LEU A 64 0.26 27.77 -24.10
N GLU A 65 -0.94 27.34 -23.69
CA GLU A 65 -2.18 27.57 -24.45
C GLU A 65 -2.75 28.98 -24.24
N LYS A 66 -2.75 29.47 -23.00
CA LYS A 66 -3.48 30.67 -22.59
C LYS A 66 -2.56 31.87 -22.31
N ASN A 67 -1.24 31.67 -22.33
CA ASN A 67 -0.24 32.67 -21.93
C ASN A 67 -0.52 33.27 -20.53
N GLN A 68 -1.16 32.51 -19.66
CA GLN A 68 -1.55 32.92 -18.32
C GLN A 68 -1.21 31.80 -17.34
N THR A 69 -0.67 32.16 -16.17
CA THR A 69 -0.47 31.19 -15.09
C THR A 69 -1.81 30.87 -14.42
N PRO A 70 -2.27 29.62 -14.47
CA PRO A 70 -3.54 29.23 -13.85
C PRO A 70 -3.38 29.09 -12.34
N THR A 71 -4.47 29.27 -11.61
CA THR A 71 -4.60 28.73 -10.26
C THR A 71 -5.06 27.28 -10.31
N VAL A 72 -4.78 26.51 -9.25
CA VAL A 72 -5.21 25.10 -9.18
C VAL A 72 -6.74 24.99 -9.25
N ASP A 73 -7.48 25.98 -8.72
CA ASP A 73 -8.93 26.06 -8.84
C ASP A 73 -9.40 26.29 -10.29
N GLN A 74 -8.63 27.01 -11.10
CA GLN A 74 -8.93 27.20 -12.52
C GLN A 74 -8.73 25.89 -13.29
N LEU A 75 -7.66 25.14 -12.99
CA LEU A 75 -7.44 23.82 -13.59
C LEU A 75 -8.59 22.85 -13.28
N LEU A 76 -9.16 22.90 -12.08
CA LEU A 76 -10.32 22.10 -11.71
C LEU A 76 -11.59 22.55 -12.46
N LYS A 77 -11.83 23.87 -12.54
CA LYS A 77 -13.00 24.45 -13.21
C LYS A 77 -13.00 24.24 -14.71
N GLU A 78 -11.82 24.27 -15.32
CA GLU A 78 -11.62 24.05 -16.76
C GLU A 78 -11.32 22.57 -17.09
N GLU A 79 -11.53 21.67 -16.13
CA GLU A 79 -11.43 20.20 -16.27
C GLU A 79 -10.04 19.68 -16.72
N TYR A 80 -8.98 20.46 -16.53
CA TYR A 80 -7.59 20.02 -16.75
C TYR A 80 -7.14 19.00 -15.69
N ILE A 81 -7.74 19.01 -14.50
CA ILE A 81 -7.45 18.07 -13.40
C ILE A 81 -8.75 17.55 -12.77
N THR A 82 -8.70 16.35 -12.20
CA THR A 82 -9.84 15.75 -11.48
C THR A 82 -9.93 16.24 -10.04
N GLN A 83 -11.09 16.09 -9.40
CA GLN A 83 -11.27 16.40 -7.97
C GLN A 83 -10.27 15.61 -7.09
N GLU A 84 -10.02 14.34 -7.42
CA GLU A 84 -9.06 13.51 -6.68
C GLU A 84 -7.62 14.07 -6.78
N GLN A 85 -7.23 14.57 -7.95
CA GLN A 85 -5.92 15.20 -8.15
C GLN A 85 -5.81 16.53 -7.41
N TYR A 86 -6.90 17.33 -7.41
CA TYR A 86 -6.99 18.56 -6.65
C TYR A 86 -6.79 18.31 -5.16
N ASP A 87 -7.55 17.37 -4.58
CA ASP A 87 -7.50 17.07 -3.14
C ASP A 87 -6.10 16.59 -2.72
N LYS A 88 -5.48 15.69 -3.49
CA LYS A 88 -4.13 15.19 -3.23
C LYS A 88 -3.06 16.28 -3.38
N TYR A 89 -3.19 17.15 -4.38
CA TYR A 89 -2.28 18.28 -4.56
C TYR A 89 -2.35 19.25 -3.38
N GLN A 90 -3.55 19.56 -2.89
CA GLN A 90 -3.76 20.42 -1.72
C GLN A 90 -3.21 19.78 -0.44
N GLU A 91 -3.37 18.46 -0.28
CA GLU A 91 -2.81 17.71 0.85
C GLU A 91 -1.28 17.71 0.82
N SER A 92 -0.65 17.64 -0.36
CA SER A 92 0.81 17.70 -0.51
C SER A 92 1.43 19.06 -0.14
N LYS A 93 0.63 20.13 -0.17
CA LYS A 93 1.05 21.52 0.08
C LYS A 93 0.82 21.96 1.54
N LYS A 94 0.15 21.13 2.36
CA LYS A 94 -0.04 21.33 3.81
C LYS A 94 1.18 20.88 4.60
#